data_AF-A0A507DV49-F1
#
_entry.id   AF-A0A507DV49-F1
#
_cell.length_a   1.000
_cell.length_b   1.000
_cell.length_c   1.000
_cell.angle_alpha   90.00
_cell.angle_beta   90.00
_cell.angle_gamma   90.00
#
_symmetry.space_group_name_H-M   'P 1'
#
loop_
_entity.id
_entity.type
_entity.pdbx_description
1 polymer ?
#
loop_
_entity_poly.entity_id
_entity_poly.type
_entity_poly.pdbx_seq_one_letter_code
_entity_poly.pdbx_strand_id
1 'polypeptide(L)'
;MNEVFWVQYQTNQPVKIETHQFVNAKGQWVQTLFNVADMIGAVKQTMAPRFDATPTDELTLHAVVDGPALEPDLLLSELTAGRTAKTALIIKSKSDMDIDMPPFDPANYELEFPFFESGDAEAHVSLLGRDQVIKQMNDAISGRGDWQKYTPFIISGMGKTFFLKCVGSQRLKPDLQCPQLVEAAAHGRVLSFDFARNPMQFKEAKKADAFLRQLMVFFLCRMFDGCEVDGIRFQSLPFLRIEEHEAGQLKFKQWLYSCWWRSVEEMIDEYVRLTNLAFGVSSGAPLVFLFDEVQRLCSPTNVEANHRQDKHTELSLLLIRLALARPICLCAGTSDGNTLSIPAYSTFVPKILSLAALSGE
;
A
#
# COMPACT_ATOMS: atom_id res chain seq x y z
N MET A 1 20.88 -1.20 -48.34
CA MET A 1 22.07 -1.03 -47.48
C MET A 1 21.66 -1.51 -46.10
N ASN A 2 22.47 -2.29 -45.38
CA ASN A 2 22.10 -2.74 -44.03
C ASN A 2 22.04 -1.51 -43.11
N GLU A 3 20.86 -1.24 -42.56
CA GLU A 3 20.66 -0.14 -41.61
C GLU A 3 20.58 -0.70 -40.21
N VAL A 4 21.05 0.09 -39.25
CA VAL A 4 21.01 -0.25 -37.83
C VAL A 4 20.13 0.77 -37.13
N PHE A 5 19.24 0.26 -36.28
CA PHE A 5 18.46 1.06 -35.37
C PHE A 5 18.76 0.67 -33.93
N TRP A 6 18.62 1.63 -33.03
CA TRP A 6 18.69 1.42 -31.59
C TRP A 6 17.32 1.70 -31.02
N VAL A 7 16.82 0.78 -30.21
CA VAL A 7 15.51 0.89 -29.57
C VAL A 7 15.67 0.71 -28.06
N GLN A 8 15.05 1.60 -27.30
CA GLN A 8 15.10 1.67 -25.86
C GLN A 8 13.71 1.45 -25.28
N TYR A 9 13.63 0.66 -24.21
CA TYR A 9 12.46 0.56 -23.36
C TYR A 9 12.75 1.23 -22.01
N GLN A 10 11.99 2.26 -21.65
CA GLN A 10 12.17 3.05 -20.42
C GLN A 10 13.63 3.52 -20.23
N THR A 11 14.24 3.28 -19.06
CA THR A 11 15.62 3.68 -18.72
C THR A 11 16.66 2.60 -19.02
N ASN A 12 16.30 1.51 -19.71
CA ASN A 12 17.25 0.45 -20.04
C ASN A 12 18.29 0.91 -21.07
N GLN A 13 19.38 0.16 -21.19
CA GLN A 13 20.31 0.39 -22.29
C GLN A 13 19.61 0.14 -23.65
N PRO A 14 19.78 1.03 -24.63
CA PRO A 14 19.29 0.83 -25.98
C PRO A 14 19.82 -0.48 -26.58
N VAL A 15 18.94 -1.24 -27.22
CA VAL A 15 19.25 -2.49 -27.89
C VAL A 15 19.35 -2.24 -29.39
N LYS A 16 20.36 -2.85 -30.01
CA LYS A 16 20.61 -2.76 -31.45
C LYS A 16 19.68 -3.71 -32.21
N ILE A 17 18.99 -3.18 -33.21
CA ILE A 17 18.16 -3.92 -34.18
C ILE A 17 18.79 -3.77 -35.57
N GLU A 18 19.00 -4.89 -36.24
CA GLU A 18 19.53 -4.93 -37.61
C GLU A 18 18.37 -5.10 -38.59
N THR A 19 18.26 -4.23 -39.59
CA THR A 19 17.11 -4.24 -40.53
C THR A 19 17.15 -5.39 -41.54
N HIS A 20 18.27 -6.11 -41.60
CA HIS A 20 18.48 -7.25 -42.48
C HIS A 20 19.17 -8.36 -41.68
N GLN A 21 18.50 -9.50 -41.50
CA GLN A 21 19.15 -10.71 -41.00
C GLN A 21 19.56 -11.60 -42.19
N PHE A 22 20.82 -12.03 -42.20
CA PHE A 22 21.38 -12.79 -43.31
C PHE A 22 20.68 -14.15 -43.51
N VAL A 23 20.61 -14.55 -44.77
CA VAL A 23 20.23 -15.88 -45.25
C VAL A 23 21.05 -16.94 -44.49
N ASN A 24 20.38 -17.83 -43.77
CA ASN A 24 21.04 -18.99 -43.19
C ASN A 24 21.59 -19.91 -44.31
N ALA A 25 22.48 -20.85 -43.98
CA ALA A 25 23.08 -21.77 -44.95
C ALA A 25 22.08 -22.62 -45.79
N LYS A 26 20.76 -22.51 -45.54
CA LYS A 26 19.67 -23.19 -46.24
C LYS A 26 18.88 -22.29 -47.21
N GLY A 27 19.29 -21.05 -47.44
CA GLY A 27 18.63 -20.19 -48.44
C GLY A 27 17.30 -19.57 -48.00
N GLN A 28 16.98 -19.60 -46.70
CA GLN A 28 15.75 -18.99 -46.18
C GLN A 28 15.95 -17.48 -45.97
N TRP A 29 15.05 -16.68 -46.57
CA TRP A 29 14.94 -15.25 -46.31
C TRP A 29 14.51 -15.01 -44.86
N VAL A 30 15.31 -14.26 -44.11
CA VAL A 30 14.95 -13.83 -42.75
C VAL A 30 14.67 -12.33 -42.82
N GLN A 31 13.38 -12.01 -42.66
CA GLN A 31 12.73 -10.72 -42.45
C GLN A 31 13.58 -9.45 -42.71
N THR A 32 13.28 -8.75 -43.81
CA THR A 32 13.72 -7.36 -44.02
C THR A 32 12.70 -6.44 -43.35
N LEU A 33 13.18 -5.54 -42.48
CA LEU A 33 12.33 -4.56 -41.82
C LEU A 33 12.19 -3.34 -42.73
N PHE A 34 10.96 -2.97 -43.10
CA PHE A 34 10.68 -1.85 -44.01
C PHE A 34 10.04 -0.67 -43.31
N ASN A 35 9.16 -0.93 -42.35
CA ASN A 35 8.37 0.09 -41.66
C ASN A 35 8.42 -0.05 -40.12
N VAL A 36 7.74 0.85 -39.43
CA VAL A 36 7.65 0.86 -37.96
C VAL A 36 6.99 -0.42 -37.41
N ALA A 37 5.98 -0.97 -38.08
CA ALA A 37 5.33 -2.22 -37.65
C ALA A 37 6.30 -3.41 -37.65
N ASP A 38 7.13 -3.53 -38.69
CA ASP A 38 8.18 -4.54 -38.76
C ASP A 38 9.19 -4.38 -37.61
N MET A 39 9.58 -3.12 -37.33
CA MET A 39 10.48 -2.80 -36.22
C MET A 39 9.90 -3.20 -34.87
N ILE A 40 8.63 -2.91 -34.60
CA ILE A 40 7.95 -3.30 -33.36
C ILE A 40 7.97 -4.84 -33.19
N GLY A 41 7.68 -5.58 -34.26
CA GLY A 41 7.77 -7.05 -34.26
C GLY A 41 9.17 -7.56 -33.94
N ALA A 42 10.20 -6.97 -34.54
CA ALA A 42 11.59 -7.34 -34.30
C ALA A 42 12.06 -7.01 -32.86
N VAL A 43 11.66 -5.84 -32.34
CA VAL A 43 11.99 -5.43 -30.97
C VAL A 43 11.32 -6.35 -29.96
N LYS A 44 10.05 -6.72 -30.17
CA LYS A 44 9.35 -7.68 -29.31
C LYS A 44 10.09 -9.01 -29.21
N GLN A 45 10.57 -9.55 -30.33
CA GLN A 45 11.37 -10.79 -30.33
C GLN A 45 12.71 -10.61 -29.63
N THR A 46 13.41 -9.50 -29.90
CA THR A 46 14.73 -9.21 -29.31
C THR A 46 14.63 -8.97 -27.80
N MET A 47 13.50 -8.42 -27.34
CA MET A 47 13.20 -8.13 -25.93
C MET A 47 12.15 -9.09 -25.36
N ALA A 48 12.07 -10.33 -25.88
CA ALA A 48 11.05 -11.34 -25.53
C ALA A 48 10.73 -11.44 -24.02
N PRO A 49 11.73 -11.52 -23.09
CA PRO A 49 11.43 -11.58 -21.65
C PRO A 49 10.59 -10.41 -21.11
N ARG A 50 10.51 -9.28 -21.83
CA ARG A 50 9.78 -8.07 -21.45
C ARG A 50 8.41 -7.94 -22.12
N PHE A 51 8.25 -8.48 -23.33
CA PHE A 51 7.07 -8.25 -24.17
C PHE A 51 6.37 -9.53 -24.66
N ASP A 52 6.80 -10.72 -24.24
CA ASP A 52 6.20 -11.99 -24.68
C ASP A 52 4.69 -12.05 -24.42
N ALA A 53 4.24 -11.49 -23.28
CA ALA A 53 2.82 -11.45 -22.91
C ALA A 53 2.05 -10.26 -23.53
N THR A 54 2.73 -9.28 -24.13
CA THR A 54 2.10 -8.06 -24.66
C THR A 54 1.74 -8.25 -26.14
N PRO A 55 0.46 -8.13 -26.55
CA PRO A 55 0.06 -8.16 -27.96
C PRO A 55 0.84 -7.12 -28.80
N THR A 56 1.20 -7.45 -30.04
CA THR A 56 2.05 -6.58 -30.86
C THR A 56 1.35 -5.26 -31.23
N ASP A 57 0.03 -5.30 -31.37
CA ASP A 57 -0.85 -4.14 -31.59
C ASP A 57 -1.03 -3.26 -30.33
N GLU A 58 -0.54 -3.72 -29.18
CA GLU A 58 -0.38 -2.92 -27.98
C GLU A 58 0.99 -2.26 -27.89
N LEU A 59 1.93 -2.50 -28.79
CA LEU A 59 3.24 -1.83 -28.76
C LEU A 59 3.27 -0.65 -29.73
N THR A 60 3.86 0.47 -29.30
CA THR A 60 4.05 1.67 -30.12
C THR A 60 5.51 2.11 -30.10
N LEU A 61 5.95 2.76 -31.18
CA LEU A 61 7.32 3.26 -31.34
C LEU A 61 7.31 4.79 -31.40
N HIS A 62 8.26 5.45 -30.75
CA HIS A 62 8.33 6.90 -30.63
C HIS A 62 9.75 7.39 -30.96
N ALA A 63 9.85 8.59 -31.54
CA ALA A 63 11.15 9.21 -31.83
C ALA A 63 11.79 9.89 -30.60
N VAL A 64 10.97 10.33 -29.64
CA VAL A 64 11.35 10.98 -28.37
C VAL A 64 10.37 10.57 -27.27
N VAL A 65 10.77 10.70 -25.99
CA VAL A 65 10.03 10.13 -24.83
C VAL A 65 8.59 10.62 -24.80
N ASP A 66 8.38 11.92 -24.95
CA ASP A 66 7.06 12.55 -24.85
C ASP A 66 6.46 12.89 -26.24
N GLY A 67 6.93 12.20 -27.28
CA GLY A 67 6.48 12.41 -28.66
C GLY A 67 5.29 11.53 -29.05
N PRO A 68 4.56 11.87 -30.13
CA PRO A 68 3.50 11.02 -30.65
C PRO A 68 4.06 9.67 -31.11
N ALA A 69 3.20 8.64 -31.11
CA ALA A 69 3.54 7.36 -31.72
C ALA A 69 3.79 7.55 -33.22
N LEU A 70 4.81 6.88 -33.73
CA LEU A 70 5.10 6.82 -35.16
C LEU A 70 4.07 5.92 -35.84
N GLU A 71 3.63 6.32 -37.03
CA GLU A 71 2.66 5.56 -37.80
C GLU A 71 3.22 4.18 -38.17
N PRO A 72 2.44 3.08 -38.06
CA PRO A 72 2.93 1.73 -38.29
C PRO A 72 3.50 1.50 -39.70
N ASP A 73 2.98 2.21 -40.71
CA ASP A 73 3.37 2.14 -42.11
C ASP A 73 4.49 3.14 -42.48
N LEU A 74 4.91 4.00 -41.55
CA LEU A 74 6.03 4.92 -41.75
C LEU A 74 7.30 4.14 -42.09
N LEU A 75 7.94 4.51 -43.20
CA LEU A 75 9.14 3.85 -43.69
C LEU A 75 10.33 4.14 -42.78
N LEU A 76 11.13 3.12 -42.47
CA LEU A 76 12.31 3.27 -41.63
C LEU A 76 13.35 4.22 -42.25
N SER A 77 13.41 4.29 -43.59
CA SER A 77 14.28 5.23 -44.31
C SER A 77 13.96 6.70 -44.03
N GLU A 78 12.73 7.01 -43.62
CA GLU A 78 12.28 8.37 -43.32
C GLU A 78 12.62 8.79 -41.88
N LEU A 79 13.04 7.84 -41.03
CA LEU A 79 13.40 8.10 -39.64
C LEU A 79 14.80 8.71 -39.53
N THR A 80 14.85 9.87 -38.87
CA THR A 80 16.09 10.55 -38.45
C THR A 80 16.54 10.11 -37.06
N ALA A 81 15.61 9.65 -36.21
CA ALA A 81 15.87 9.05 -34.90
C ALA A 81 16.21 7.55 -35.02
N GLY A 82 16.79 6.98 -33.97
CA GLY A 82 17.16 5.57 -33.86
C GLY A 82 18.51 5.20 -34.47
N ARG A 83 19.16 6.10 -35.20
CA ARG A 83 20.42 5.82 -35.90
C ARG A 83 21.62 5.61 -34.97
N THR A 84 21.52 6.05 -33.72
CA THR A 84 22.55 5.86 -32.69
C THR A 84 21.91 5.51 -31.35
N ALA A 85 22.67 4.90 -30.44
CA ALA A 85 22.19 4.61 -29.09
C ALA A 85 21.78 5.89 -28.31
N LYS A 86 22.40 7.04 -28.58
CA LYS A 86 22.03 8.32 -27.93
C LYS A 86 20.70 8.88 -28.40
N THR A 87 20.26 8.48 -29.58
CA THR A 87 19.01 8.92 -30.21
C THR A 87 18.08 7.74 -30.45
N ALA A 88 18.14 6.72 -29.57
CA ALA A 88 17.38 5.50 -29.73
C ALA A 88 15.87 5.78 -29.84
N LEU A 89 15.18 5.01 -30.69
CA LEU A 89 13.72 5.00 -30.72
C LEU A 89 13.20 4.41 -29.42
N ILE A 90 12.01 4.81 -29.02
CA ILE A 90 11.44 4.39 -27.74
C ILE A 90 10.27 3.49 -28.02
N ILE A 91 10.33 2.25 -27.53
CA ILE A 91 9.19 1.34 -27.56
C ILE A 91 8.38 1.51 -26.28
N LYS A 92 7.07 1.59 -26.40
CA LYS A 92 6.11 1.66 -25.29
C LYS A 92 5.04 0.58 -25.48
N SER A 93 4.49 0.07 -24.39
CA SER A 93 3.24 -0.69 -24.40
C SER A 93 2.06 0.26 -24.22
N LYS A 94 0.89 -0.02 -24.79
CA LYS A 94 -0.37 0.67 -24.52
C LYS A 94 -0.76 0.58 -23.05
N SER A 95 -0.34 -0.47 -22.35
CA SER A 95 -0.46 -0.59 -20.89
C SER A 95 0.50 0.34 -20.13
N ASP A 96 1.61 0.73 -20.76
CA ASP A 96 2.59 1.69 -20.23
C ASP A 96 2.27 3.13 -20.67
N MET A 97 1.53 3.30 -21.78
CA MET A 97 1.06 4.57 -22.30
C MET A 97 -0.07 5.09 -21.41
N ASP A 98 0.26 6.09 -20.61
CA ASP A 98 -0.56 7.28 -20.37
C ASP A 98 -2.07 7.12 -20.53
N ILE A 99 -2.70 6.53 -19.51
CA ILE A 99 -3.72 7.33 -18.86
C ILE A 99 -2.92 8.30 -18.01
N ASP A 100 -2.92 9.59 -18.37
CA ASP A 100 -2.55 10.66 -17.43
C ASP A 100 -3.48 10.50 -16.23
N MET A 101 -3.06 9.69 -15.26
CA MET A 101 -3.76 9.63 -14.00
C MET A 101 -3.57 11.00 -13.37
N PRO A 102 -4.66 11.65 -12.95
CA PRO A 102 -4.51 12.92 -12.28
C PRO A 102 -3.60 12.75 -11.06
N PRO A 103 -2.83 13.78 -10.70
CA PRO A 103 -2.18 13.80 -9.40
C PRO A 103 -3.26 13.64 -8.32
N PHE A 104 -2.87 13.05 -7.20
CA PHE A 104 -3.76 12.98 -6.04
C PHE A 104 -4.21 14.39 -5.62
N ASP A 105 -5.51 14.58 -5.44
CA ASP A 105 -6.10 15.82 -4.93
C ASP A 105 -6.58 15.60 -3.49
N PRO A 106 -5.87 16.15 -2.49
CA PRO A 106 -6.24 16.03 -1.08
C PRO A 106 -7.63 16.58 -0.75
N ALA A 107 -8.20 17.46 -1.59
CA ALA A 107 -9.55 17.98 -1.37
C ALA A 107 -10.64 16.91 -1.56
N ASN A 108 -10.34 15.84 -2.31
CA ASN A 108 -11.27 14.72 -2.54
C ASN A 108 -11.04 13.56 -1.57
N TYR A 109 -10.08 13.68 -0.65
CA TYR A 109 -9.81 12.65 0.33
C TYR A 109 -10.88 12.65 1.43
N GLU A 110 -11.50 11.49 1.62
CA GLU A 110 -12.37 11.21 2.75
C GLU A 110 -11.81 10.01 3.53
N LEU A 111 -11.78 10.14 4.86
CA LEU A 111 -11.39 9.03 5.72
C LEU A 111 -12.50 7.96 5.74
N GLU A 112 -12.16 6.76 5.31
CA GLU A 112 -13.06 5.61 5.29
C GLU A 112 -12.59 4.48 6.21
N PHE A 113 -13.56 3.70 6.70
CA PHE A 113 -13.31 2.46 7.44
C PHE A 113 -13.90 1.26 6.69
N PRO A 114 -13.23 0.80 5.60
CA PRO A 114 -13.79 -0.19 4.67
C PRO A 114 -14.10 -1.55 5.31
N PHE A 115 -13.52 -1.84 6.47
CA PHE A 115 -13.76 -3.09 7.20
C PHE A 115 -14.90 -2.99 8.21
N PHE A 116 -15.38 -1.78 8.52
CA PHE A 116 -16.43 -1.57 9.51
C PHE A 116 -17.82 -1.45 8.86
N GLU A 117 -18.89 -1.73 9.62
CA GLU A 117 -20.26 -1.50 9.13
C GLU A 117 -20.54 -0.02 8.89
N SER A 118 -21.02 0.30 7.69
CA SER A 118 -21.72 1.55 7.38
C SER A 118 -23.16 1.44 7.88
N GLY A 119 -23.38 1.67 9.18
CA GLY A 119 -24.72 1.90 9.70
C GLY A 119 -25.12 3.35 9.46
N ASP A 120 -26.17 3.60 8.67
CA ASP A 120 -26.70 4.93 8.29
C ASP A 120 -27.15 5.83 9.47
N ALA A 121 -26.90 5.44 10.73
CA ALA A 121 -27.34 6.13 11.95
C ALA A 121 -26.19 6.74 12.77
N GLU A 122 -24.97 6.84 12.24
CA GLU A 122 -23.81 7.37 12.99
C GLU A 122 -23.68 8.91 12.96
N ALA A 123 -24.56 9.63 12.27
CA ALA A 123 -24.39 11.07 12.06
C ALA A 123 -24.47 11.92 13.35
N HIS A 124 -25.20 11.50 14.39
CA HIS A 124 -25.53 12.38 15.54
C HIS A 124 -25.44 11.75 16.94
N VAL A 125 -24.88 10.56 17.09
CA VAL A 125 -24.69 10.00 18.44
C VAL A 125 -23.39 10.54 19.05
N SER A 126 -23.50 11.48 19.98
CA SER A 126 -22.34 11.91 20.76
C SER A 126 -21.92 10.80 21.75
N LEU A 127 -20.62 10.66 22.00
CA LEU A 127 -20.07 9.76 23.02
C LEU A 127 -20.37 10.27 24.44
N LEU A 128 -21.66 10.36 24.79
CA LEU A 128 -22.12 10.86 26.09
C LEU A 128 -21.47 10.09 27.24
N GLY A 129 -21.01 10.81 28.26
CA GLY A 129 -20.43 10.24 29.46
C GLY A 129 -19.04 9.61 29.28
N ARG A 130 -18.38 9.78 28.12
CA ARG A 130 -17.05 9.17 27.84
C ARG A 130 -15.90 10.18 27.80
N ASP A 131 -16.18 11.46 28.03
CA ASP A 131 -15.21 12.58 27.97
C ASP A 131 -13.95 12.30 28.82
N GLN A 132 -14.10 11.74 30.02
CA GLN A 132 -12.97 11.42 30.91
C GLN A 132 -12.08 10.31 30.33
N VAL A 133 -12.66 9.27 29.73
CA VAL A 133 -11.92 8.18 29.09
C VAL A 133 -11.15 8.70 27.88
N ILE A 134 -11.78 9.58 27.09
CA ILE A 134 -11.14 10.22 25.94
C ILE A 134 -9.95 11.09 26.38
N LYS A 135 -10.12 11.92 27.42
CA LYS A 135 -9.04 12.75 27.97
C LYS A 135 -7.85 11.89 28.44
N GLN A 136 -8.11 10.83 29.22
CA GLN A 136 -7.08 9.91 29.68
C GLN A 136 -6.32 9.19 28.55
N MET A 137 -6.99 8.94 27.43
CA MET A 137 -6.38 8.39 26.23
C MET A 137 -5.55 9.45 25.51
N ASN A 138 -6.08 10.66 25.31
CA ASN A 138 -5.38 11.75 24.64
C ASN A 138 -4.11 12.17 25.39
N ASP A 139 -4.17 12.25 26.72
CA ASP A 139 -3.01 12.55 27.58
C ASP A 139 -1.92 11.48 27.39
N ALA A 140 -2.33 10.21 27.34
CA ALA A 140 -1.42 9.09 27.12
C ALA A 140 -0.80 9.13 25.71
N ILE A 141 -1.58 9.37 24.66
CA ILE A 141 -1.08 9.52 23.28
C ILE A 141 -0.10 10.69 23.19
N SER A 142 -0.34 11.78 23.93
CA SER A 142 0.51 12.96 23.95
C SER A 142 1.84 12.74 24.65
N GLY A 143 1.83 11.98 25.75
CA GLY A 143 3.05 11.57 26.48
C GLY A 143 3.80 10.38 25.88
N ARG A 144 3.45 9.90 24.67
CA ARG A 144 4.00 8.65 24.11
C ARG A 144 5.52 8.64 23.90
N GLY A 145 6.12 9.82 23.75
CA GLY A 145 7.58 9.98 23.58
C GLY A 145 8.37 9.54 24.81
N ASP A 146 7.77 9.65 26.00
CA ASP A 146 8.42 9.39 27.28
C ASP A 146 8.28 7.92 27.74
N TRP A 147 7.54 7.09 26.98
CA TRP A 147 7.33 5.71 27.38
C TRP A 147 8.58 4.85 27.15
N GLN A 148 8.99 4.15 28.22
CA GLN A 148 10.02 3.11 28.15
C GLN A 148 9.56 1.87 27.38
N LYS A 149 8.25 1.59 27.36
CA LYS A 149 7.63 0.46 26.64
C LYS A 149 6.52 0.98 25.73
N TYR A 150 6.29 0.30 24.61
CA TYR A 150 5.19 0.63 23.71
C TYR A 150 3.83 0.45 24.42
N THR A 151 2.85 1.36 24.24
CA THR A 151 1.54 1.26 24.94
C THR A 151 0.39 1.27 23.92
N PRO A 152 -0.09 0.11 23.48
CA PRO A 152 -1.35 0.01 22.75
C PRO A 152 -2.55 0.17 23.70
N PHE A 153 -3.69 0.64 23.19
CA PHE A 153 -4.91 0.80 23.97
C PHE A 153 -5.88 -0.34 23.71
N ILE A 154 -6.38 -0.98 24.75
CA ILE A 154 -7.43 -2.00 24.66
C ILE A 154 -8.73 -1.41 25.18
N ILE A 155 -9.68 -1.18 24.29
CA ILE A 155 -11.01 -0.65 24.56
C ILE A 155 -11.94 -1.83 24.80
N SER A 156 -12.61 -1.84 25.95
CA SER A 156 -13.57 -2.88 26.33
C SER A 156 -14.89 -2.28 26.80
N GLY A 157 -15.94 -3.09 26.81
CA GLY A 157 -17.29 -2.68 27.23
C GLY A 157 -18.23 -2.38 26.07
N MET A 158 -19.40 -1.83 26.41
CA MET A 158 -20.49 -1.60 25.46
C MET A 158 -20.17 -0.44 24.50
N GLY A 159 -20.53 -0.56 23.21
CA GLY A 159 -20.31 0.50 22.22
C GLY A 159 -18.84 0.78 21.92
N LYS A 160 -17.97 -0.23 22.06
CA LYS A 160 -16.52 -0.16 21.78
C LYS A 160 -16.19 0.12 20.32
N THR A 161 -16.86 -0.54 19.38
CA THR A 161 -16.71 -0.33 17.93
C THR A 161 -17.06 1.11 17.55
N PHE A 162 -18.19 1.61 18.06
CA PHE A 162 -18.61 2.99 17.85
C PHE A 162 -17.62 3.99 18.46
N PHE A 163 -17.14 3.74 19.68
CA PHE A 163 -16.09 4.55 20.30
C PHE A 163 -14.81 4.58 19.46
N LEU A 164 -14.35 3.41 19.01
CA LEU A 164 -13.15 3.25 18.18
C LEU A 164 -13.27 4.03 16.87
N LYS A 165 -14.43 3.96 16.21
CA LYS A 165 -14.76 4.77 15.02
C LYS A 165 -14.70 6.26 15.29
N CYS A 166 -15.43 6.75 16.29
CA CYS A 166 -15.49 8.18 16.61
C CYS A 166 -14.12 8.76 16.97
N VAL A 167 -13.31 8.01 17.74
CA VAL A 167 -11.93 8.38 18.04
C VAL A 167 -11.08 8.33 16.77
N GLY A 168 -11.14 7.25 15.99
CA GLY A 168 -10.38 7.12 14.76
C GLY A 168 -10.62 8.24 13.76
N SER A 169 -11.89 8.61 13.56
CA SER A 169 -12.30 9.66 12.63
C SER A 169 -12.35 11.06 13.25
N GLN A 170 -11.94 11.20 14.52
CA GLN A 170 -12.00 12.45 15.28
C GLN A 170 -13.37 13.15 15.25
N ARG A 171 -14.45 12.37 15.17
CA ARG A 171 -15.85 12.83 15.31
C ARG A 171 -16.18 13.04 16.79
N LEU A 172 -15.38 13.90 17.42
CA LEU A 172 -15.42 14.26 18.84
C LEU A 172 -15.68 15.76 18.96
N LYS A 173 -16.09 16.21 20.15
CA LYS A 173 -16.11 17.66 20.45
C LYS A 173 -14.68 18.23 20.30
N PRO A 174 -14.52 19.49 19.85
CA PRO A 174 -13.19 20.07 19.63
C PRO A 174 -12.24 20.00 20.84
N ASP A 175 -12.76 20.10 22.06
CA ASP A 175 -12.00 20.01 23.31
C ASP A 175 -11.58 18.57 23.69
N LEU A 176 -12.12 17.57 22.98
CA LEU A 176 -11.83 16.15 23.16
C LEU A 176 -11.03 15.55 21.99
N GLN A 177 -10.74 16.34 20.95
CA GLN A 177 -9.91 15.89 19.85
C GLN A 177 -8.44 15.75 20.28
N CYS A 178 -7.76 14.75 19.72
CA CYS A 178 -6.34 14.51 19.94
C CYS A 178 -5.57 15.06 18.74
N PRO A 179 -4.69 16.06 18.89
CA PRO A 179 -3.99 16.69 17.77
C PRO A 179 -3.28 15.69 16.85
N GLN A 180 -2.62 14.67 17.41
CA GLN A 180 -1.92 13.67 16.60
C GLN A 180 -2.87 12.76 15.83
N LEU A 181 -4.07 12.50 16.35
CA LEU A 181 -5.08 11.73 15.63
C LEU A 181 -5.81 12.58 14.58
N VAL A 182 -6.04 13.86 14.85
CA VAL A 182 -6.59 14.83 13.87
C VAL A 182 -5.66 14.92 12.68
N GLU A 183 -4.36 15.13 12.93
CA GLU A 183 -3.36 15.23 11.86
C GLU A 183 -3.19 13.90 11.11
N ALA A 184 -3.22 12.76 11.82
CA ALA A 184 -3.19 11.46 11.16
C ALA A 184 -4.42 11.22 10.26
N ALA A 185 -5.61 11.55 10.75
CA ALA A 185 -6.86 11.42 9.99
C ALA A 185 -6.86 12.30 8.73
N ALA A 186 -6.37 13.53 8.85
CA ALA A 186 -6.29 14.50 7.76
C ALA A 186 -5.32 14.09 6.62
N HIS A 187 -4.35 13.22 6.91
CA HIS A 187 -3.31 12.81 5.95
C HIS A 187 -3.36 11.31 5.59
N GLY A 188 -4.52 10.63 5.74
CA GLY A 188 -4.63 9.24 5.31
C GLY A 188 -3.98 8.21 6.23
N ARG A 189 -3.62 8.55 7.47
CA ARG A 189 -2.79 7.70 8.35
C ARG A 189 -3.57 6.91 9.39
N VAL A 190 -4.88 6.74 9.18
CA VAL A 190 -5.74 5.95 10.07
C VAL A 190 -6.21 4.71 9.32
N LEU A 191 -5.71 3.55 9.73
CA LEU A 191 -5.99 2.25 9.13
C LEU A 191 -6.91 1.48 10.06
N SER A 192 -7.95 0.87 9.51
CA SER A 192 -8.90 0.07 10.30
C SER A 192 -8.93 -1.38 9.84
N PHE A 193 -9.24 -2.31 10.74
CA PHE A 193 -9.50 -3.70 10.41
C PHE A 193 -10.47 -4.33 11.41
N ASP A 194 -11.43 -5.10 10.92
CA ASP A 194 -12.40 -5.85 11.72
C ASP A 194 -12.14 -7.36 11.59
N PHE A 195 -11.65 -7.95 12.68
CA PHE A 195 -11.33 -9.38 12.75
C PHE A 195 -12.57 -10.28 12.79
N ALA A 196 -13.77 -9.73 13.01
CA ALA A 196 -15.00 -10.50 12.91
C ALA A 196 -15.39 -10.80 11.45
N ARG A 197 -15.19 -9.81 10.58
CA ARG A 197 -15.55 -9.87 9.16
C ARG A 197 -14.50 -10.54 8.29
N ASN A 198 -13.23 -10.32 8.63
CA ASN A 198 -12.10 -10.89 7.91
C ASN A 198 -11.27 -11.70 8.91
N PRO A 199 -11.71 -12.92 9.25
CA PRO A 199 -11.01 -13.75 10.22
C PRO A 199 -9.63 -14.11 9.66
N MET A 200 -8.60 -13.50 10.23
CA MET A 200 -7.20 -13.80 9.95
C MET A 200 -6.63 -14.66 11.08
N GLN A 201 -5.63 -15.48 10.77
CA GLN A 201 -4.87 -16.25 11.75
C GLN A 201 -3.39 -15.97 11.61
N PHE A 202 -2.75 -15.53 12.69
CA PHE A 202 -1.32 -15.22 12.75
C PHE A 202 -0.61 -16.20 13.67
N LYS A 203 -0.36 -17.41 13.17
CA LYS A 203 0.30 -18.47 13.96
C LYS A 203 1.81 -18.25 14.16
N GLU A 204 2.40 -17.33 13.40
CA GLU A 204 3.84 -17.03 13.38
C GLU A 204 4.09 -15.54 13.13
N ALA A 205 5.22 -15.01 13.62
CA ALA A 205 5.59 -13.60 13.47
C ALA A 205 5.62 -13.13 12.00
N LYS A 206 6.12 -13.97 11.08
CA LYS A 206 6.18 -13.64 9.64
C LYS A 206 4.79 -13.41 9.04
N LYS A 207 3.76 -14.09 9.54
CA LYS A 207 2.36 -13.92 9.11
C LYS A 207 1.75 -12.62 9.65
N ALA A 208 2.10 -12.23 10.88
CA ALA A 208 1.71 -10.92 11.41
C ALA A 208 2.35 -9.77 10.60
N ASP A 209 3.63 -9.90 10.20
CA ASP A 209 4.30 -8.91 9.34
C ASP A 209 3.67 -8.82 7.95
N ALA A 210 3.36 -9.97 7.33
CA ALA A 210 2.67 -10.02 6.05
C ALA A 210 1.33 -9.28 6.14
N PHE A 211 0.53 -9.54 7.17
CA PHE A 211 -0.74 -8.87 7.40
C PHE A 211 -0.61 -7.35 7.56
N LEU A 212 0.34 -6.87 8.38
CA LEU A 212 0.53 -5.43 8.57
C LEU A 212 0.92 -4.72 7.26
N ARG A 213 1.82 -5.34 6.48
CA ARG A 213 2.20 -4.84 5.14
C ARG A 213 1.02 -4.85 4.19
N GLN A 214 0.26 -5.93 4.16
CA GLN A 214 -0.92 -6.07 3.32
C GLN A 214 -1.98 -5.02 3.64
N LEU A 215 -2.20 -4.74 4.93
CA LEU A 215 -3.11 -3.69 5.39
C LEU A 215 -2.64 -2.30 4.93
N MET A 216 -1.36 -1.99 5.09
CA MET A 216 -0.79 -0.72 4.62
C MET A 216 -0.90 -0.56 3.11
N VAL A 217 -0.53 -1.59 2.34
CA VAL A 217 -0.66 -1.59 0.87
C VAL A 217 -2.11 -1.43 0.44
N PHE A 218 -3.04 -2.13 1.09
CA PHE A 218 -4.48 -2.01 0.81
C PHE A 218 -4.98 -0.57 0.95
N PHE A 219 -4.67 0.07 2.07
CA PHE A 219 -5.12 1.45 2.31
C PHE A 219 -4.47 2.44 1.34
N LEU A 220 -3.18 2.30 0.98
CA LEU A 220 -2.56 3.14 -0.04
C LEU A 220 -3.22 2.96 -1.42
N CYS A 221 -3.44 1.71 -1.83
CA CYS A 221 -4.09 1.39 -3.10
C CYS A 221 -5.53 1.89 -3.18
N ARG A 222 -6.26 1.84 -2.07
CA ARG A 222 -7.62 2.38 -1.98
C ARG A 222 -7.64 3.91 -1.99
N MET A 223 -6.75 4.53 -1.22
CA MET A 223 -6.70 5.99 -1.08
C MET A 223 -6.27 6.68 -2.37
N PHE A 224 -5.32 6.09 -3.09
CA PHE A 224 -4.77 6.64 -4.33
C PHE A 224 -5.36 6.00 -5.58
N ASP A 225 -6.48 5.28 -5.46
CA ASP A 225 -7.10 4.59 -6.60
C ASP A 225 -7.35 5.56 -7.76
N GLY A 226 -6.79 5.26 -8.93
CA GLY A 226 -6.92 6.12 -10.10
C GLY A 226 -6.01 7.34 -10.12
N CYS A 227 -5.08 7.48 -9.17
CA CYS A 227 -4.15 8.60 -9.06
C CYS A 227 -2.69 8.17 -9.23
N GLU A 228 -1.83 9.14 -9.57
CA GLU A 228 -0.38 8.97 -9.53
C GLU A 228 0.22 9.67 -8.30
N VAL A 229 1.04 8.93 -7.54
CA VAL A 229 1.83 9.47 -6.42
C VAL A 229 3.26 8.98 -6.56
N ASP A 230 4.22 9.89 -6.55
CA ASP A 230 5.65 9.56 -6.71
C ASP A 230 5.93 8.75 -8.00
N GLY A 231 5.19 9.02 -9.08
CA GLY A 231 5.28 8.27 -10.34
C GLY A 231 4.73 6.84 -10.28
N ILE A 232 4.07 6.45 -9.18
CA ILE A 232 3.39 5.17 -9.03
C ILE A 232 1.90 5.40 -9.34
N ARG A 233 1.39 4.71 -10.36
CA ARG A 233 -0.05 4.68 -10.68
C ARG A 233 -0.74 3.66 -9.80
N PHE A 234 -1.53 4.13 -8.85
CA PHE A 234 -2.24 3.28 -7.90
C PHE A 234 -3.59 2.84 -8.46
N GLN A 235 -3.98 1.63 -8.06
CA GLN A 235 -5.28 1.06 -8.37
C GLN A 235 -5.79 0.27 -7.18
N SER A 236 -7.10 0.32 -6.94
CA SER A 236 -7.74 -0.39 -5.85
C SER A 236 -7.57 -1.89 -6.01
N LEU A 237 -7.16 -2.54 -4.91
CA LEU A 237 -6.90 -3.97 -4.86
C LEU A 237 -7.82 -4.65 -3.85
N PRO A 238 -8.36 -5.84 -4.16
CA PRO A 238 -9.09 -6.63 -3.17
C PRO A 238 -8.12 -7.10 -2.08
N PHE A 239 -8.41 -6.80 -0.81
CA PHE A 239 -7.53 -7.06 0.33
C PHE A 239 -6.90 -8.46 0.30
N LEU A 240 -7.70 -9.51 0.12
CA LEU A 240 -7.25 -10.91 0.16
C LEU A 240 -6.37 -11.36 -1.02
N ARG A 241 -6.28 -10.59 -2.12
CA ARG A 241 -5.51 -10.96 -3.32
C ARG A 241 -4.43 -9.96 -3.70
N ILE A 242 -4.02 -9.09 -2.78
CA ILE A 242 -2.97 -8.10 -3.02
C ILE A 242 -1.65 -8.78 -3.40
N GLU A 243 -1.28 -9.88 -2.73
CA GLU A 243 -0.02 -10.60 -3.00
C GLU A 243 0.01 -11.24 -4.41
N GLU A 244 -1.14 -11.59 -4.96
CA GLU A 244 -1.29 -12.26 -6.26
C GLU A 244 -1.43 -11.27 -7.42
N HIS A 245 -1.36 -9.96 -7.13
CA HIS A 245 -1.67 -8.95 -8.12
C HIS A 245 -0.51 -8.65 -9.07
N GLU A 246 -0.68 -9.01 -10.35
CA GLU A 246 0.35 -8.84 -11.38
C GLU A 246 0.06 -7.74 -12.42
N ALA A 247 -1.12 -7.10 -12.36
CA ALA A 247 -1.50 -6.05 -13.30
C ALA A 247 -0.94 -4.66 -12.89
N GLY A 248 -1.08 -3.67 -13.78
CA GLY A 248 -0.70 -2.28 -13.52
C GLY A 248 0.66 -1.86 -14.11
N GLN A 249 1.03 -0.59 -13.89
CA GLN A 249 2.28 0.01 -14.37
C GLN A 249 3.50 -0.71 -13.79
N LEU A 250 4.61 -0.82 -14.53
CA LEU A 250 5.83 -1.48 -14.05
C LEU A 250 6.32 -0.93 -12.70
N LYS A 251 6.30 0.40 -12.51
CA LYS A 251 6.73 1.02 -11.26
C LYS A 251 5.84 0.63 -10.07
N PHE A 252 4.53 0.50 -10.30
CA PHE A 252 3.60 -0.07 -9.31
C PHE A 252 3.95 -1.51 -8.96
N LYS A 253 4.19 -2.37 -9.97
CA LYS A 253 4.57 -3.78 -9.73
C LYS A 253 5.88 -3.90 -8.94
N GLN A 254 6.88 -3.09 -9.29
CA GLN A 254 8.16 -3.05 -8.58
C GLN A 254 8.02 -2.54 -7.15
N TRP A 255 7.22 -1.49 -6.95
CA TRP A 255 6.89 -0.96 -5.63
C TRP A 255 6.19 -2.02 -4.78
N LEU A 256 5.11 -2.62 -5.29
CA LEU A 256 4.34 -3.67 -4.61
C LEU A 256 5.21 -4.87 -4.24
N TYR A 257 6.06 -5.33 -5.16
CA TYR A 257 7.02 -6.39 -4.88
C TYR A 257 7.98 -6.00 -3.75
N SER A 258 8.49 -4.76 -3.76
CA SER A 258 9.41 -4.27 -2.73
C SER A 258 8.76 -4.20 -1.34
N CYS A 259 7.45 -3.90 -1.26
CA CYS A 259 6.71 -3.83 0.00
C CYS A 259 6.80 -5.14 0.79
N TRP A 260 6.82 -6.31 0.13
CA TRP A 260 6.86 -7.61 0.79
C TRP A 260 8.21 -7.96 1.43
N TRP A 261 9.27 -7.31 0.97
CA TRP A 261 10.62 -7.51 1.48
C TRP A 261 11.02 -6.49 2.55
N ARG A 262 10.23 -5.41 2.70
CA ARG A 262 10.44 -4.41 3.74
C ARG A 262 10.08 -4.93 5.12
N SER A 263 10.79 -4.45 6.14
CA SER A 263 10.35 -4.58 7.52
C SER A 263 9.03 -3.81 7.75
N VAL A 264 8.35 -4.06 8.88
CA VAL A 264 7.16 -3.29 9.25
C VAL A 264 7.49 -1.81 9.44
N GLU A 265 8.66 -1.50 10.01
CA GLU A 265 9.16 -0.13 10.20
C GLU A 265 9.37 0.56 8.84
N GLU A 266 10.10 -0.09 7.93
CA GLU A 266 10.36 0.44 6.58
C GLU A 266 9.06 0.65 5.78
N MET A 267 8.05 -0.20 6.00
CA MET A 267 6.76 -0.04 5.35
C MET A 267 5.94 1.11 5.97
N ILE A 268 6.05 1.35 7.29
CA ILE A 268 5.45 2.52 7.93
C ILE A 268 6.12 3.80 7.41
N ASP A 269 7.45 3.82 7.30
CA ASP A 269 8.19 4.96 6.74
C ASP A 269 7.78 5.25 5.30
N GLU A 270 7.62 4.21 4.47
CA GLU A 270 7.09 4.38 3.12
C GLU A 270 5.67 4.95 3.12
N TYR A 271 4.78 4.43 3.97
CA TYR A 271 3.39 4.91 4.05
C TYR A 271 3.38 6.40 4.41
N VAL A 272 4.19 6.82 5.38
CA VAL A 272 4.36 8.21 5.78
C VAL A 272 4.95 9.04 4.63
N ARG A 273 5.95 8.53 3.91
CA ARG A 273 6.57 9.20 2.76
C ARG A 273 5.56 9.45 1.64
N LEU A 274 4.82 8.41 1.22
CA LEU A 274 3.84 8.51 0.14
C LEU A 274 2.68 9.43 0.52
N THR A 275 2.18 9.35 1.76
CA THR A 275 1.14 10.29 2.22
C THR A 275 1.67 11.72 2.34
N ASN A 276 2.90 11.95 2.80
CA ASN A 276 3.50 13.30 2.77
C ASN A 276 3.58 13.86 1.34
N LEU A 277 4.02 13.04 0.38
CA LEU A 277 4.10 13.44 -1.02
C LEU A 277 2.71 13.74 -1.62
N ALA A 278 1.76 12.84 -1.43
CA ALA A 278 0.40 12.99 -1.98
C ALA A 278 -0.31 14.21 -1.40
N PHE A 279 -0.20 14.44 -0.09
CA PHE A 279 -0.86 15.57 0.59
C PHE A 279 -0.06 16.88 0.50
N GLY A 280 1.15 16.86 -0.04
CA GLY A 280 2.00 18.05 -0.13
C GLY A 280 2.44 18.60 1.23
N VAL A 281 2.62 17.73 2.24
CA VAL A 281 2.92 18.10 3.63
C VAL A 281 4.24 17.49 4.12
N SER A 282 4.80 18.07 5.18
CA SER A 282 5.94 17.52 5.93
C SER A 282 5.50 17.12 7.34
N SER A 283 4.42 16.33 7.42
CA SER A 283 3.78 15.96 8.68
C SER A 283 4.52 14.80 9.36
N GLY A 284 4.81 14.97 10.66
CA GLY A 284 5.31 13.91 11.55
C GLY A 284 4.21 13.09 12.22
N ALA A 285 2.95 13.21 11.77
CA ALA A 285 1.84 12.48 12.36
C ALA A 285 2.07 10.96 12.26
N PRO A 286 1.85 10.21 13.35
CA PRO A 286 2.10 8.78 13.39
C PRO A 286 1.06 8.03 12.55
N LEU A 287 1.40 6.81 12.13
CA LEU A 287 0.40 5.86 11.67
C LEU A 287 -0.48 5.41 12.84
N VAL A 288 -1.78 5.26 12.58
CA VAL A 288 -2.79 4.86 13.56
C VAL A 288 -3.47 3.58 13.09
N PHE A 289 -3.45 2.54 13.92
CA PHE A 289 -4.17 1.29 13.67
C PHE A 289 -5.39 1.20 14.58
N LEU A 290 -6.55 0.96 13.97
CA LEU A 290 -7.83 0.69 14.63
C LEU A 290 -8.18 -0.78 14.38
N PHE A 291 -8.06 -1.61 15.40
CA PHE A 291 -8.39 -3.03 15.32
C PHE A 291 -9.67 -3.30 16.09
N ASP A 292 -10.70 -3.81 15.43
CA ASP A 292 -11.95 -4.18 16.08
C ASP A 292 -12.08 -5.70 16.22
N GLU A 293 -12.89 -6.11 17.20
CA GLU A 293 -13.20 -7.51 17.50
C GLU A 293 -11.95 -8.36 17.79
N VAL A 294 -10.95 -7.75 18.46
CA VAL A 294 -9.63 -8.38 18.70
C VAL A 294 -9.68 -9.58 19.64
N GLN A 295 -10.80 -9.83 20.34
CA GLN A 295 -10.95 -11.02 21.19
C GLN A 295 -10.81 -12.32 20.38
N ARG A 296 -11.03 -12.28 19.05
CA ARG A 296 -10.77 -13.42 18.16
C ARG A 296 -9.30 -13.82 18.08
N LEU A 297 -8.40 -12.86 18.29
CA LEU A 297 -6.94 -13.07 18.28
C LEU A 297 -6.38 -13.43 19.66
N CYS A 298 -7.23 -13.49 20.69
CA CYS A 298 -6.82 -13.71 22.08
C CYS A 298 -6.85 -15.19 22.50
N SER A 299 -7.33 -16.09 21.63
CA SER A 299 -7.30 -17.52 21.92
C SER A 299 -5.86 -18.01 22.05
N PRO A 300 -5.52 -18.84 23.06
CA PRO A 300 -4.18 -19.38 23.21
C PRO A 300 -3.87 -20.31 22.04
N THR A 301 -3.07 -19.83 21.09
CA THR A 301 -2.52 -20.64 20.01
C THR A 301 -1.08 -21.02 20.38
N ASN A 302 -0.62 -22.19 19.91
CA ASN A 302 0.79 -22.56 19.99
C ASN A 302 1.54 -21.68 18.99
N VAL A 303 1.81 -20.45 19.40
CA VAL A 303 2.50 -19.46 18.60
C VAL A 303 3.97 -19.52 18.94
N GLU A 304 4.80 -19.89 17.97
CA GLU A 304 6.24 -19.94 18.14
C GLU A 304 6.83 -18.53 17.92
N ALA A 305 7.30 -17.90 19.00
CA ALA A 305 8.06 -16.66 18.93
C ALA A 305 9.51 -16.94 19.37
N ASN A 306 10.34 -17.38 18.42
CA ASN A 306 11.74 -17.78 18.64
C ASN A 306 11.91 -18.92 19.66
N HIS A 307 13.13 -19.46 19.78
CA HIS A 307 13.48 -20.69 20.51
C HIS A 307 13.19 -20.73 22.03
N ARG A 308 12.36 -19.84 22.58
CA ARG A 308 11.88 -19.88 23.97
C ARG A 308 10.39 -20.25 23.95
N GLN A 309 9.99 -21.19 24.81
CA GLN A 309 8.63 -21.76 24.91
C GLN A 309 7.61 -20.78 25.54
N ASP A 310 7.63 -19.54 25.11
CA ASP A 310 6.74 -18.51 25.62
C ASP A 310 5.43 -18.54 24.83
N LYS A 311 4.31 -18.81 25.51
CA LYS A 311 2.98 -18.86 24.88
C LYS A 311 2.50 -17.44 24.59
N HIS A 312 2.35 -17.12 23.31
CA HIS A 312 1.80 -15.86 22.82
C HIS A 312 0.38 -16.04 22.28
N THR A 313 -0.47 -15.03 22.45
CA THR A 313 -1.69 -14.89 21.65
C THR A 313 -1.35 -14.24 20.30
N GLU A 314 -2.18 -14.42 19.28
CA GLU A 314 -1.98 -13.77 17.97
C GLU A 314 -2.01 -12.24 18.10
N LEU A 315 -2.85 -11.71 19.00
CA LEU A 315 -2.86 -10.27 19.33
C LEU A 315 -1.52 -9.83 19.91
N SER A 316 -0.95 -10.61 20.83
CA SER A 316 0.34 -10.26 21.43
C SER A 316 1.48 -10.25 20.40
N LEU A 317 1.48 -11.16 19.42
CA LEU A 317 2.44 -11.10 18.31
C LEU A 317 2.28 -9.82 17.51
N LEU A 318 1.04 -9.49 17.10
CA LEU A 318 0.76 -8.31 16.31
C LEU A 318 1.26 -7.04 17.01
N LEU A 319 1.02 -6.93 18.31
CA LEU A 319 1.47 -5.81 19.13
C LEU A 319 3.00 -5.78 19.32
N ILE A 320 3.68 -6.93 19.41
CA ILE A 320 5.15 -7.00 19.42
C ILE A 320 5.72 -6.45 18.12
N ARG A 321 5.11 -6.78 16.98
CA ARG A 321 5.57 -6.28 15.66
C ARG A 321 5.36 -4.78 15.53
N LEU A 322 4.23 -4.26 16.01
CA LEU A 322 3.96 -2.82 16.04
C LEU A 322 4.86 -2.06 17.03
N ALA A 323 5.27 -2.69 18.14
CA ALA A 323 6.12 -2.06 19.15
C ALA A 323 7.47 -1.57 18.61
N LEU A 324 7.95 -2.18 17.52
CA LEU A 324 9.18 -1.81 16.82
C LEU A 324 9.09 -0.39 16.23
N ALA A 325 7.99 -0.08 15.54
CA ALA A 325 7.75 1.22 14.90
C ALA A 325 6.95 2.21 15.78
N ARG A 326 6.40 1.75 16.91
CA ARG A 326 5.60 2.53 17.87
C ARG A 326 4.45 3.40 17.27
N PRO A 327 3.62 2.90 16.33
CA PRO A 327 2.45 3.62 15.85
C PRO A 327 1.38 3.73 16.94
N ILE A 328 0.38 4.60 16.80
CA ILE A 328 -0.76 4.56 17.72
C ILE A 328 -1.60 3.33 17.38
N CYS A 329 -1.92 2.49 18.36
CA CYS A 329 -2.76 1.31 18.16
C CYS A 329 -3.92 1.30 19.15
N LEU A 330 -5.14 1.30 18.63
CA LEU A 330 -6.39 1.23 19.38
C LEU A 330 -7.09 -0.07 19.02
N CYS A 331 -7.27 -0.95 19.99
CA CYS A 331 -7.88 -2.26 19.80
C CYS A 331 -9.20 -2.33 20.58
N ALA A 332 -10.32 -2.62 19.93
CA ALA A 332 -11.60 -2.87 20.59
C ALA A 332 -11.84 -4.38 20.72
N GLY A 333 -12.21 -4.85 21.92
CA GLY A 333 -12.48 -6.26 22.19
C GLY A 333 -13.28 -6.51 23.47
N THR A 334 -13.55 -7.77 23.81
CA THR A 334 -14.24 -8.13 25.05
C THR A 334 -13.29 -8.15 26.26
N SER A 335 -13.86 -7.89 27.44
CA SER A 335 -13.15 -7.79 28.72
C SER A 335 -12.99 -9.14 29.43
N ASP A 336 -13.13 -10.28 28.75
CA ASP A 336 -13.33 -11.60 29.37
C ASP A 336 -12.05 -12.19 30.02
N GLY A 337 -11.15 -11.34 30.52
CA GLY A 337 -9.97 -11.70 31.31
C GLY A 337 -8.84 -12.37 30.53
N ASN A 338 -9.13 -12.92 29.35
CA ASN A 338 -8.18 -13.65 28.50
C ASN A 338 -7.54 -12.77 27.42
N THR A 339 -7.83 -11.47 27.38
CA THR A 339 -7.40 -10.61 26.28
C THR A 339 -5.86 -10.53 26.19
N LEU A 340 -5.13 -10.80 27.27
CA LEU A 340 -3.69 -10.53 27.35
C LEU A 340 -2.94 -11.46 28.33
N SER A 341 -2.52 -12.65 27.91
CA SER A 341 -1.37 -13.31 28.56
C SER A 341 -0.08 -12.67 28.04
N ILE A 342 0.25 -11.47 28.52
CA ILE A 342 1.48 -10.80 28.11
C ILE A 342 2.62 -11.24 29.05
N PRO A 343 3.70 -11.80 28.54
CA PRO A 343 4.85 -12.12 29.37
C PRO A 343 5.47 -10.85 29.99
N ALA A 344 5.99 -10.93 31.21
CA ALA A 344 6.51 -9.77 31.95
C ALA A 344 7.67 -9.02 31.24
N TYR A 345 8.40 -9.71 30.36
CA TYR A 345 9.50 -9.16 29.55
C TYR A 345 9.03 -8.57 28.20
N SER A 346 7.72 -8.39 27.99
CA SER A 346 7.19 -7.79 26.76
C SER A 346 7.75 -6.39 26.50
N THR A 347 7.92 -6.08 25.22
CA THR A 347 8.31 -4.76 24.69
C THR A 347 7.19 -3.73 24.79
N PHE A 348 5.98 -4.16 25.18
CA PHE A 348 4.80 -3.32 25.27
C PHE A 348 3.99 -3.56 26.56
N VAL A 349 3.27 -2.54 27.01
CA VAL A 349 2.34 -2.59 28.15
C VAL A 349 1.02 -1.96 27.70
N PRO A 350 -0.05 -2.74 27.50
CA PRO A 350 -1.31 -2.18 27.06
C PRO A 350 -1.98 -1.35 28.15
N LYS A 351 -2.66 -0.28 27.74
CA LYS A 351 -3.55 0.50 28.60
C LYS A 351 -4.99 0.08 28.34
N ILE A 352 -5.68 -0.41 29.36
CA ILE A 352 -7.09 -0.82 29.25
C ILE A 352 -7.98 0.40 29.45
N LEU A 353 -8.89 0.63 28.51
CA LEU A 353 -9.94 1.63 28.56
C LEU A 353 -11.30 0.92 28.67
N SER A 354 -11.88 0.93 29.86
CA SER A 354 -13.19 0.33 30.10
C SER A 354 -14.29 1.35 29.88
N LEU A 355 -15.18 1.07 28.92
CA LEU A 355 -16.35 1.87 28.66
C LEU A 355 -17.47 1.39 29.60
N ALA A 356 -17.89 2.26 30.51
CA ALA A 356 -19.07 2.00 31.33
C ALA A 356 -20.32 1.87 30.45
N ALA A 357 -21.28 1.05 30.89
CA ALA A 357 -22.62 1.09 30.32
C ALA A 357 -23.19 2.50 30.52
N LEU A 358 -23.86 3.03 29.50
CA LEU A 358 -24.58 4.31 29.62
C LEU A 358 -25.68 4.10 30.68
N SER A 359 -25.44 4.52 31.92
CA SER A 359 -26.49 4.63 32.91
C SER A 359 -27.38 5.79 32.46
N GLY A 360 -28.61 5.47 32.05
CA GLY A 360 -29.62 6.50 31.81
C GLY A 360 -29.89 7.24 33.12
N GLU A 361 -29.64 8.54 33.13
CA GLU A 361 -30.33 9.46 34.02
C GLU A 361 -31.59 9.99 33.33
#